data_AF-A0A9P6UFK4-F1
#
_entry.id   AF-A0A9P6UFK4-F1
#
_cell.length_a   1.000
_cell.length_b   1.000
_cell.length_c   1.000
_cell.angle_alpha   90.00
_cell.angle_beta   90.00
_cell.angle_gamma   90.00
#
_symmetry.space_group_name_H-M   'P 1'
#
loop_
_entity.id
_entity.type
_entity.pdbx_description
1 polymer ?
#
loop_
_entity_poly.entity_id
_entity_poly.type
_entity_poly.pdbx_seq_one_letter_code
_entity_poly.pdbx_strand_id
1 'polypeptide(L)'
;MAPERVVLPTNVTPVHYSLKLVPNLETFVFTGEVAININVNEPTTEIQLNAKKLNISKASVIVGETTHKATSIDAAENQVATFKFGHTLPTGPAVLEIEFDGEINDRMNGFYRSQYKNKEGDTKYMAVTQFEACDARQAFPCWDEPSVKATFAISMVVPFELEALSNMPIKEMTAVEPDVKTVYFETTPIMSTYLVAFAVGDFEYIETTTTKLEKPVVCRVYTLPGLVEQGRFALEITPKILEYFAEIFGIAYPLPKLDHIAVPDFDAGAMENWGLITYRTVALLFDEKTSSAASKEQVASTVAHEIAHQ
;
A
#
# COMPACT_ATOMS: atom_id res chain seq x y z
N MET A 1 17.62 5.43 30.48
CA MET A 1 16.63 6.45 30.06
C MET A 1 15.78 5.81 28.99
N ALA A 2 14.45 5.86 29.09
CA ALA A 2 13.62 5.48 27.96
C ALA A 2 13.97 6.41 26.78
N PRO A 3 14.08 5.91 25.55
CA PRO A 3 14.31 6.78 24.40
C PRO A 3 13.21 7.85 24.36
N GLU A 4 13.61 9.10 24.17
CA GLU A 4 12.69 10.23 24.04
C GLU A 4 11.77 9.98 22.84
N ARG A 5 10.46 10.10 23.02
CA ARG A 5 9.48 9.82 21.98
C ARG A 5 9.67 10.81 20.83
N VAL A 6 10.03 10.31 19.65
CA VAL A 6 10.13 11.13 18.44
C VAL A 6 8.74 11.22 17.82
N VAL A 7 8.16 12.43 17.78
CA VAL A 7 6.87 12.75 17.16
C VAL A 7 7.09 13.90 16.19
N LEU A 8 6.46 13.86 15.01
CA LEU A 8 6.55 14.94 14.04
C LEU A 8 5.86 16.21 14.56
N PRO A 9 6.36 17.40 14.18
CA PRO A 9 5.66 18.66 14.43
C PRO A 9 4.28 18.70 13.76
N THR A 10 3.34 19.43 14.37
CA THR A 10 1.97 19.60 13.87
C THR A 10 1.76 20.92 13.11
N ASN A 11 2.84 21.69 12.89
CA ASN A 11 2.82 22.95 12.12
C ASN A 11 2.39 22.74 10.67
N VAL A 12 2.51 21.51 10.14
CA VAL A 12 2.01 21.10 8.82
C VAL A 12 1.32 19.75 8.94
N THR A 13 0.14 19.61 8.33
CA THR A 13 -0.64 18.37 8.33
C THR A 13 -1.04 17.97 6.90
N PRO A 14 -0.92 16.68 6.53
CA PRO A 14 -1.35 16.19 5.22
C PRO A 14 -2.88 16.00 5.16
N VAL A 15 -3.42 16.09 3.95
CA VAL A 15 -4.86 15.90 3.65
C VAL A 15 -5.06 14.84 2.57
N HIS A 16 -4.20 14.85 1.55
CA HIS A 16 -4.30 13.94 0.41
C HIS A 16 -2.90 13.67 -0.17
N TYR A 17 -2.67 12.42 -0.57
CA TYR A 17 -1.47 11.98 -1.26
C TYR A 17 -1.82 11.53 -2.68
N SER A 18 -1.20 12.14 -3.68
CA SER A 18 -1.14 11.61 -5.04
C SER A 18 0.22 10.93 -5.22
N LEU A 19 0.22 9.60 -5.20
CA LEU A 19 1.42 8.76 -5.21
C LEU A 19 1.55 8.04 -6.55
N LYS A 20 2.68 8.23 -7.23
CA LYS A 20 3.05 7.53 -8.46
C LYS A 20 4.32 6.73 -8.22
N LEU A 21 4.31 5.46 -8.58
CA LEU A 21 5.43 4.54 -8.40
C LEU A 21 5.79 3.85 -9.72
N VAL A 22 7.08 3.64 -9.93
CA VAL A 22 7.63 2.93 -11.10
C VAL A 22 8.58 1.84 -10.61
N PRO A 23 8.07 0.66 -10.20
CA PRO A 23 8.91 -0.45 -9.77
C PRO A 23 9.59 -1.15 -10.95
N ASN A 24 10.84 -1.55 -10.76
CA ASN A 24 11.58 -2.39 -11.70
C ASN A 24 11.97 -3.71 -11.01
N LEU A 25 11.35 -4.81 -11.44
CA LEU A 25 11.58 -6.15 -10.87
C LEU A 25 12.83 -6.86 -11.41
N GLU A 26 13.60 -6.23 -12.29
CA GLU A 26 14.90 -6.74 -12.76
C GLU A 26 16.05 -6.11 -11.98
N THR A 27 15.99 -4.80 -11.73
CA THR A 27 17.02 -4.05 -10.99
C THR A 27 16.73 -3.93 -9.50
N PHE A 28 15.50 -4.27 -9.07
CA PHE A 28 15.01 -4.13 -7.70
C PHE A 28 15.12 -2.71 -7.14
N VAL A 29 14.90 -1.73 -8.01
CA VAL A 29 14.81 -0.31 -7.67
C VAL A 29 13.43 0.20 -8.11
N PHE A 30 12.91 1.20 -7.41
CA PHE A 30 11.74 1.92 -7.85
C PHE A 30 11.98 3.43 -7.79
N THR A 31 11.35 4.16 -8.70
CA THR A 31 11.23 5.62 -8.58
C THR A 31 9.82 5.99 -8.14
N GLY A 32 9.70 7.14 -7.47
CA GLY A 32 8.45 7.64 -6.94
C GLY A 32 8.33 9.14 -7.06
N GLU A 33 7.10 9.58 -7.31
CA GLU A 33 6.68 10.98 -7.23
C GLU A 33 5.50 11.03 -6.26
N VAL A 34 5.56 11.92 -5.27
CA VAL A 34 4.43 12.16 -4.37
C VAL A 34 4.11 13.65 -4.32
N ALA A 35 2.87 13.99 -4.63
CA ALA A 35 2.29 15.30 -4.40
C ALA A 35 1.33 15.21 -3.21
N ILE A 36 1.63 15.95 -2.14
CA ILE A 36 0.89 15.91 -0.89
C ILE A 36 0.16 17.23 -0.72
N ASN A 37 -1.17 17.19 -0.76
CA ASN A 37 -1.97 18.34 -0.34
C ASN A 37 -1.83 18.47 1.18
N ILE A 38 -1.31 19.61 1.63
CA ILE A 38 -1.01 19.91 3.02
C ILE A 38 -1.73 21.18 3.47
N ASN A 39 -1.95 21.29 4.78
CA ASN A 39 -2.28 22.54 5.45
C ASN A 39 -1.08 23.00 6.27
N VAL A 40 -0.59 24.20 6.00
CA VAL A 40 0.38 24.91 6.83
C VAL A 40 -0.41 25.60 7.95
N ASN A 41 -0.31 25.06 9.17
CA ASN A 41 -1.05 25.52 10.34
C ASN A 41 -0.36 26.71 11.03
N GLU A 42 0.96 26.78 10.93
CA GLU A 42 1.79 27.86 11.47
C GLU A 42 2.82 28.30 10.42
N PRO A 43 3.13 29.61 10.28
CA PRO A 43 4.16 30.05 9.34
C PRO A 43 5.49 29.35 9.62
N THR A 44 6.09 28.74 8.60
CA THR A 44 7.28 27.91 8.78
C THR A 44 8.27 28.09 7.64
N THR A 45 9.57 27.92 7.92
CA THR A 45 10.62 27.83 6.91
C THR A 45 11.05 26.39 6.64
N GLU A 46 10.43 25.42 7.32
CA GLU A 46 10.74 24.01 7.15
C GLU A 46 9.52 23.11 7.31
N ILE A 47 9.57 21.96 6.63
CA ILE A 47 8.58 20.89 6.75
C ILE A 47 9.33 19.62 7.13
N GLN A 48 8.80 18.88 8.10
CA GLN A 48 9.34 17.62 8.58
C GLN A 48 8.34 16.49 8.36
N LEU A 49 8.81 15.36 7.83
CA LEU A 49 8.04 14.13 7.69
C LEU A 49 8.97 12.91 7.75
N ASN A 50 8.42 11.69 7.77
CA ASN A 50 9.22 10.49 7.84
C ASN A 50 9.71 10.04 6.45
N ALA A 51 10.98 9.64 6.40
CA ALA A 51 11.58 8.95 5.27
C ALA A 51 12.73 8.06 5.78
N LYS A 52 12.88 6.86 5.20
CA LYS A 52 13.91 5.90 5.61
C LYS A 52 14.39 5.14 4.37
N LYS A 53 15.70 5.17 4.11
CA LYS A 53 16.33 4.50 2.95
C LYS A 53 15.73 4.92 1.60
N LEU A 54 15.29 6.17 1.50
CA LEU A 54 14.88 6.79 0.25
C LEU A 54 15.93 7.82 -0.15
N ASN A 55 16.29 7.84 -1.44
CA ASN A 55 17.06 8.92 -2.01
C ASN A 55 16.08 9.99 -2.49
N ILE A 56 16.06 11.16 -1.85
CA ILE A 56 15.16 12.26 -2.21
C ILE A 56 15.93 13.23 -3.11
N SER A 57 15.57 13.26 -4.39
CA SER A 57 16.31 14.03 -5.39
C SER A 57 15.82 15.46 -5.53
N LYS A 58 14.50 15.69 -5.34
CA LYS A 58 13.88 17.02 -5.40
C LYS A 58 12.72 17.15 -4.43
N ALA A 59 12.52 18.37 -3.94
CA ALA A 59 11.32 18.74 -3.20
C ALA A 59 10.94 20.21 -3.46
N SER A 60 9.65 20.49 -3.55
CA SER A 60 9.12 21.86 -3.65
C SER A 60 7.74 21.99 -3.03
N VAL A 61 7.39 23.20 -2.61
CA VAL A 61 6.06 23.53 -2.08
C VAL A 61 5.39 24.53 -3.00
N ILE A 62 4.18 24.22 -3.45
CA ILE A 62 3.35 25.10 -4.26
C ILE A 62 2.31 25.78 -3.35
N VAL A 63 2.35 27.11 -3.31
CA VAL A 63 1.38 27.95 -2.58
C VAL A 63 0.69 28.87 -3.60
N GLY A 64 -0.59 28.61 -3.86
CA GLY A 64 -1.31 29.27 -4.95
C GLY A 64 -0.62 28.98 -6.30
N GLU A 65 -0.11 30.01 -6.97
CA GLU A 65 0.62 29.90 -8.25
C GLU A 65 2.15 29.93 -8.08
N THR A 66 2.66 30.03 -6.84
CA THR A 66 4.09 30.18 -6.56
C THR A 66 4.71 28.86 -6.11
N THR A 67 5.80 28.46 -6.76
CA THR A 67 6.60 27.28 -6.39
C THR A 67 7.83 27.68 -5.58
N HIS A 68 7.96 27.14 -4.38
CA HIS A 68 9.09 27.30 -3.47
C HIS A 68 9.92 26.01 -3.45
N LYS A 69 11.09 26.02 -4.11
CA LYS A 69 12.00 24.87 -4.08
C LYS A 69 12.68 24.75 -2.71
N ALA A 70 12.86 23.53 -2.23
CA ALA A 70 13.66 23.29 -1.05
C ALA A 70 15.12 23.72 -1.30
N THR A 71 15.68 24.50 -0.38
CA THR A 71 17.08 24.93 -0.44
C THR A 71 18.02 23.87 0.11
N SER A 72 17.53 23.01 1.00
CA SER A 72 18.24 21.82 1.48
C SER A 72 17.24 20.75 1.89
N ILE A 73 17.69 19.49 1.80
CA ILE A 73 16.95 18.30 2.22
C ILE A 73 17.87 17.52 3.16
N ASP A 74 17.54 17.53 4.44
CA ASP A 74 18.31 16.85 5.48
C ASP A 74 17.57 15.54 5.85
N ALA A 75 18.07 14.39 5.40
CA ALA A 75 17.57 13.09 5.81
C ALA A 75 18.35 12.59 7.02
N ALA A 76 17.78 12.75 8.22
CA ALA A 76 18.45 12.46 9.47
C ALA A 76 18.38 10.96 9.84
N GLU A 77 19.33 10.50 10.66
CA GLU A 77 19.39 9.11 11.14
C GLU A 77 18.15 8.68 11.93
N ASN A 78 17.39 9.63 12.47
CA ASN A 78 16.14 9.40 13.18
C ASN A 78 14.93 9.13 12.26
N GLN A 79 15.15 8.92 10.95
CA GLN A 79 14.11 8.64 9.96
C GLN A 79 13.14 9.81 9.73
N VAL A 80 13.64 11.04 9.91
CA VAL A 80 12.93 12.28 9.58
C VAL A 80 13.69 13.00 8.47
N ALA A 81 12.97 13.36 7.41
CA ALA A 81 13.45 14.28 6.38
C ALA A 81 12.99 15.70 6.72
N THR A 82 13.92 16.65 6.73
CA THR A 82 13.64 18.08 6.90
C THR A 82 13.87 18.81 5.59
N PHE A 83 12.82 19.42 5.05
CA PHE A 83 12.85 20.26 3.86
C PHE A 83 12.92 21.71 4.28
N LYS A 84 14.00 22.41 3.97
CA LYS A 84 14.16 23.83 4.31
C LYS A 84 13.89 24.73 3.11
N PHE A 85 13.31 25.89 3.35
CA PHE A 85 12.94 26.88 2.34
C PHE A 85 13.58 28.23 2.66
N GLY A 86 13.99 28.96 1.61
CA GLY A 86 14.62 30.29 1.76
C GLY A 86 13.65 31.40 2.20
N HIS A 87 12.36 31.09 2.30
CA HIS A 87 11.29 32.03 2.67
C HIS A 87 10.31 31.34 3.62
N THR A 88 9.62 32.14 4.43
CA THR A 88 8.54 31.64 5.29
C THR A 88 7.34 31.28 4.43
N LEU A 89 6.93 30.01 4.49
CA LEU A 89 5.68 29.52 3.94
C LEU A 89 4.52 30.08 4.79
N PRO A 90 3.53 30.74 4.17
CA PRO A 90 2.39 31.30 4.91
C PRO A 90 1.43 30.19 5.36
N THR A 91 0.60 30.49 6.35
CA THR A 91 -0.49 29.59 6.74
C THR A 91 -1.50 29.41 5.61
N GLY A 92 -1.99 28.19 5.44
CA GLY A 92 -3.02 27.86 4.45
C GLY A 92 -2.72 26.58 3.67
N PRO A 93 -3.54 26.29 2.64
CA PRO A 93 -3.36 25.13 1.80
C PRO A 93 -2.13 25.27 0.90
N ALA A 94 -1.40 24.18 0.73
CA ALA A 94 -0.26 24.08 -0.18
C ALA A 94 -0.13 22.65 -0.72
N VAL A 95 0.74 22.45 -1.72
CA VAL A 95 1.09 21.13 -2.24
C VAL A 95 2.59 20.91 -2.08
N LEU A 96 2.99 19.88 -1.34
CA LEU A 96 4.38 19.44 -1.22
C LEU A 96 4.64 18.35 -2.27
N GLU A 97 5.50 18.65 -3.23
CA GLU A 97 5.93 17.70 -4.28
C GLU A 97 7.32 17.17 -3.95
N ILE A 98 7.49 15.85 -4.01
CA ILE A 98 8.75 15.17 -3.72
C ILE A 98 9.02 14.12 -4.79
N GLU A 99 10.22 14.14 -5.36
CA GLU A 99 10.77 13.10 -6.23
C GLU A 99 11.78 12.27 -5.45
N PHE A 100 11.67 10.94 -5.53
CA PHE A 100 12.52 10.03 -4.78
C PHE A 100 12.73 8.69 -5.50
N ASP A 101 13.72 7.94 -5.06
CA ASP A 101 13.93 6.54 -5.43
C ASP A 101 14.27 5.69 -4.20
N GLY A 102 14.10 4.38 -4.33
CA GLY A 102 14.33 3.43 -3.27
C GLY A 102 14.56 2.01 -3.77
N GLU A 103 14.96 1.13 -2.85
CA GLU A 103 15.21 -0.29 -3.12
C GLU A 103 13.94 -1.11 -2.88
N ILE A 104 13.60 -2.00 -3.81
CA ILE A 104 12.66 -3.11 -3.58
C ILE A 104 13.42 -4.21 -2.82
N ASN A 105 13.54 -4.03 -1.50
CA ASN A 105 14.39 -4.82 -0.61
C ASN A 105 13.90 -6.27 -0.42
N ASP A 106 14.65 -7.13 0.29
CA ASP A 106 14.32 -8.54 0.56
C ASP A 106 14.06 -8.86 2.05
N ARG A 107 13.62 -7.86 2.82
CA ARG A 107 13.49 -7.94 4.29
C ARG A 107 12.06 -8.04 4.80
N MET A 108 11.10 -8.30 3.89
CA MET A 108 9.67 -8.48 4.20
C MET A 108 9.03 -7.26 4.88
N ASN A 109 9.55 -6.05 4.66
CA ASN A 109 8.99 -4.79 5.14
C ASN A 109 9.21 -3.62 4.17
N GLY A 110 8.45 -2.55 4.35
CA GLY A 110 8.43 -1.44 3.39
C GLY A 110 7.89 -1.93 2.05
N PHE A 111 8.51 -1.49 0.95
CA PHE A 111 8.28 -2.06 -0.38
C PHE A 111 9.38 -3.07 -0.69
N TYR A 112 9.01 -4.34 -0.84
CA TYR A 112 9.96 -5.45 -0.87
C TYR A 112 9.61 -6.48 -1.95
N ARG A 113 10.58 -7.32 -2.32
CA ARG A 113 10.45 -8.39 -3.31
C ARG A 113 10.26 -9.75 -2.63
N SER A 114 9.41 -10.58 -3.21
CA SER A 114 9.34 -12.01 -2.91
C SER A 114 9.73 -12.82 -4.14
N GLN A 115 10.46 -13.91 -3.92
CA GLN A 115 10.97 -14.78 -4.97
C GLN A 115 10.13 -16.05 -5.08
N TYR A 116 9.84 -16.48 -6.30
CA TYR A 116 9.18 -17.77 -6.55
C TYR A 116 9.70 -18.46 -7.80
N LYS A 117 9.24 -19.71 -7.99
CA LYS A 117 9.52 -20.52 -9.17
C LYS A 117 8.25 -20.63 -10.02
N ASN A 118 8.34 -20.32 -11.31
CA ASN A 118 7.22 -20.58 -12.24
C ASN A 118 7.15 -22.09 -12.57
N LYS A 119 6.19 -22.46 -13.44
CA LYS A 119 5.97 -23.86 -13.84
C LYS A 119 7.16 -24.45 -14.60
N GLU A 120 7.94 -23.60 -15.27
CA GLU A 120 9.14 -23.95 -16.03
C GLU A 120 10.39 -24.11 -15.13
N GLY A 121 10.32 -23.69 -13.85
CA GLY A 121 11.43 -23.72 -12.90
C GLY A 121 12.32 -22.48 -12.90
N ASP A 122 11.97 -21.46 -13.69
CA ASP A 122 12.64 -20.16 -13.72
C ASP A 122 12.35 -19.40 -12.44
N THR A 123 13.36 -18.65 -11.98
CA THR A 123 13.17 -17.69 -10.89
C THR A 123 12.38 -16.49 -11.39
N LYS A 124 11.29 -16.17 -10.70
CA LYS A 124 10.47 -14.97 -10.91
C LYS A 124 10.36 -14.18 -9.61
N TYR A 125 9.95 -12.93 -9.73
CA TYR A 125 9.83 -12.00 -8.63
C TYR A 125 8.48 -11.30 -8.67
N MET A 126 7.97 -10.99 -7.49
CA MET A 126 6.89 -10.04 -7.28
C MET A 126 7.36 -8.98 -6.29
N ALA A 127 6.76 -7.79 -6.31
CA ALA A 127 6.94 -6.80 -5.27
C ALA A 127 5.64 -6.55 -4.53
N VAL A 128 5.72 -6.36 -3.22
CA VAL A 128 4.58 -6.18 -2.32
C VAL A 128 4.99 -5.31 -1.13
N THR A 129 4.00 -4.73 -0.45
CA THR A 129 4.19 -3.84 0.69
C THR A 129 3.84 -4.50 2.02
N GLN A 130 4.63 -4.20 3.06
CA GLN A 130 4.27 -4.43 4.47
C GLN A 130 4.72 -3.21 5.27
N PHE A 131 3.75 -2.39 5.72
CA PHE A 131 4.05 -1.08 6.33
C PHE A 131 3.83 -1.02 7.83
N GLU A 132 3.01 -1.89 8.42
CA GLU A 132 2.82 -1.86 9.86
C GLU A 132 4.10 -2.31 10.60
N ALA A 133 4.59 -1.58 11.61
CA ALA A 133 3.99 -0.36 12.19
C ALA A 133 4.44 0.97 11.55
N CYS A 134 5.69 1.07 11.08
CA CYS A 134 6.33 2.34 10.73
C CYS A 134 7.21 2.23 9.47
N ASP A 135 6.80 1.43 8.49
CA ASP A 135 7.60 1.13 7.30
C ASP A 135 7.02 1.71 6.00
N ALA A 136 5.89 2.43 6.04
CA ALA A 136 5.41 3.21 4.88
C ALA A 136 6.47 4.25 4.45
N ARG A 137 7.18 4.83 5.43
CA ARG A 137 8.34 5.71 5.22
C ARG A 137 9.52 5.10 4.44
N GLN A 138 9.54 3.78 4.24
CA GLN A 138 10.52 3.10 3.36
C GLN A 138 10.06 3.01 1.90
N ALA A 139 8.79 3.31 1.62
CA ALA A 139 8.22 3.23 0.29
C ALA A 139 7.86 4.61 -0.27
N PHE A 140 7.50 5.58 0.56
CA PHE A 140 7.32 6.98 0.16
C PHE A 140 7.48 7.92 1.37
N PRO A 141 7.97 9.16 1.18
CA PRO A 141 8.05 10.14 2.25
C PRO A 141 6.64 10.55 2.73
N CYS A 142 6.35 10.43 4.03
CA CYS A 142 5.01 10.68 4.57
C CYS A 142 5.01 10.99 6.07
N TRP A 143 3.89 11.52 6.58
CA TRP A 143 3.63 11.58 8.03
C TRP A 143 3.23 10.19 8.52
N ASP A 144 4.23 9.37 8.85
CA ASP A 144 4.05 7.95 9.12
C ASP A 144 3.73 7.69 10.59
N GLU A 145 2.60 8.28 11.02
CA GLU A 145 2.01 8.15 12.35
C GLU A 145 0.51 7.83 12.20
N PRO A 146 -0.02 6.81 12.91
CA PRO A 146 -1.37 6.31 12.64
C PRO A 146 -2.49 7.33 12.89
N SER A 147 -2.26 8.33 13.74
CA SER A 147 -3.20 9.43 13.98
C SER A 147 -3.27 10.44 12.84
N VAL A 148 -2.29 10.46 11.94
CA VAL A 148 -2.21 11.42 10.82
C VAL A 148 -2.80 10.77 9.57
N LYS A 149 -4.13 10.77 9.49
CA LYS A 149 -4.86 10.14 8.38
C LYS A 149 -5.00 11.07 7.18
N ALA A 150 -5.05 10.50 5.99
CA ALA A 150 -5.27 11.20 4.73
C ALA A 150 -5.96 10.29 3.70
N THR A 151 -6.31 10.86 2.56
CA THR A 151 -6.74 10.08 1.38
C THR A 151 -5.56 9.81 0.45
N PHE A 152 -5.61 8.74 -0.33
CA PHE A 152 -4.53 8.33 -1.23
C PHE A 152 -5.08 8.07 -2.63
N ALA A 153 -4.50 8.71 -3.65
CA ALA A 153 -4.65 8.36 -5.06
C ALA A 153 -3.34 7.73 -5.53
N ILE A 154 -3.39 6.44 -5.89
CA ILE A 154 -2.20 5.67 -6.22
C ILE A 154 -2.20 5.38 -7.72
N SER A 155 -1.00 5.45 -8.31
CA SER A 155 -0.76 5.00 -9.68
C SER A 155 0.56 4.25 -9.77
N MET A 156 0.60 3.24 -10.65
CA MET A 156 1.80 2.44 -10.89
C MET A 156 2.08 2.31 -12.37
N VAL A 157 3.33 2.56 -12.77
CA VAL A 157 3.82 2.31 -14.12
C VAL A 157 4.52 0.95 -14.11
N VAL A 158 3.97 -0.02 -14.83
CA VAL A 158 4.41 -1.42 -14.80
C VAL A 158 4.45 -2.01 -16.21
N PRO A 159 5.25 -3.07 -16.43
CA PRO A 159 5.17 -3.88 -17.64
C PRO A 159 3.73 -4.37 -17.91
N PHE A 160 3.34 -4.43 -19.18
CA PHE A 160 1.96 -4.67 -19.58
C PHE A 160 1.43 -6.04 -19.13
N GLU A 161 2.30 -7.04 -19.10
CA GLU A 161 2.04 -8.42 -18.69
C GLU A 161 1.88 -8.62 -17.19
N LEU A 162 2.33 -7.67 -16.36
CA LEU A 162 2.21 -7.77 -14.91
C LEU A 162 0.90 -7.18 -14.42
N GLU A 163 0.36 -7.79 -13.36
CA GLU A 163 -0.75 -7.24 -12.60
C GLU A 163 -0.24 -6.20 -11.60
N ALA A 164 -1.04 -5.16 -11.37
CA ALA A 164 -0.79 -4.12 -10.39
C ALA A 164 -2.01 -4.01 -9.49
N LEU A 165 -1.82 -4.21 -8.19
CA LEU A 165 -2.88 -4.22 -7.18
C LEU A 165 -2.66 -3.09 -6.19
N SER A 166 -3.73 -2.51 -5.66
CA SER A 166 -3.68 -1.55 -4.56
C SER A 166 -4.97 -1.59 -3.74
N ASN A 167 -5.13 -0.70 -2.75
CA ASN A 167 -6.27 -0.65 -1.83
C ASN A 167 -7.63 -0.54 -2.54
N MET A 168 -7.70 0.25 -3.61
CA MET A 168 -8.94 0.59 -4.32
C MET A 168 -9.02 -0.09 -5.69
N PRO A 169 -10.21 -0.15 -6.32
CA PRO A 169 -10.34 -0.63 -7.69
C PRO A 169 -9.51 0.19 -8.68
N ILE A 170 -9.22 -0.43 -9.81
CA ILE A 170 -8.62 0.26 -10.96
C ILE A 170 -9.66 1.20 -11.55
N LYS A 171 -9.32 2.49 -11.59
CA LYS A 171 -10.11 3.55 -12.22
C LYS A 171 -9.88 3.56 -13.73
N GLU A 172 -8.62 3.46 -14.15
CA GLU A 172 -8.21 3.55 -15.55
C GLU A 172 -6.86 2.86 -15.75
N MET A 173 -6.64 2.34 -16.97
CA MET A 173 -5.32 1.90 -17.43
C MET A 173 -4.99 2.61 -18.74
N THR A 174 -3.77 3.13 -18.86
CA THR A 174 -3.28 3.75 -20.09
C THR A 174 -1.98 3.11 -20.54
N ALA A 175 -1.90 2.72 -21.81
CA ALA A 175 -0.63 2.31 -22.41
C ALA A 175 0.25 3.56 -22.59
N VAL A 176 1.48 3.53 -22.07
CA VAL A 176 2.45 4.63 -22.19
C VAL A 176 3.57 4.31 -23.18
N GLU A 177 3.91 3.03 -23.31
CA GLU A 177 4.79 2.45 -24.33
C GLU A 177 4.20 1.09 -24.77
N PRO A 178 4.68 0.45 -25.85
CA PRO A 178 4.12 -0.82 -26.33
C PRO A 178 3.99 -1.91 -25.25
N ASP A 179 4.95 -1.98 -24.34
CA ASP A 179 5.05 -3.03 -23.31
C ASP A 179 4.90 -2.46 -21.89
N VAL A 180 4.43 -1.22 -21.73
CA VAL A 180 4.31 -0.55 -20.43
C VAL A 180 2.96 0.14 -20.29
N LYS A 181 2.30 -0.06 -19.14
CA LYS A 181 1.03 0.58 -18.79
C LYS A 181 1.15 1.38 -17.50
N THR A 182 0.37 2.44 -17.39
CA THR A 182 0.07 3.09 -16.12
C THR A 182 -1.30 2.61 -15.64
N VAL A 183 -1.35 2.09 -14.42
CA VAL A 183 -2.58 1.70 -13.72
C VAL A 183 -2.91 2.76 -12.70
N TYR A 184 -4.08 3.38 -12.84
CA TYR A 184 -4.61 4.38 -11.91
C TYR A 184 -5.68 3.74 -11.04
N PHE A 185 -5.56 3.85 -9.72
CA PHE A 185 -6.56 3.36 -8.77
C PHE A 185 -7.50 4.49 -8.36
N GLU A 186 -8.72 4.14 -7.92
CA GLU A 186 -9.61 5.11 -7.29
C GLU A 186 -9.00 5.65 -5.98
N THR A 187 -9.45 6.82 -5.54
CA THR A 187 -8.97 7.45 -4.31
C THR A 187 -9.53 6.73 -3.08
N THR A 188 -8.67 6.43 -2.11
CA THR A 188 -9.08 5.79 -0.84
C THR A 188 -9.95 6.73 0.01
N PRO A 189 -10.77 6.20 0.93
CA PRO A 189 -11.22 6.95 2.09
C PRO A 189 -10.06 7.43 2.97
N ILE A 190 -10.37 8.25 3.98
CA ILE A 190 -9.40 8.70 4.98
C ILE A 190 -8.87 7.50 5.77
N MET A 191 -7.58 7.22 5.66
CA MET A 191 -6.92 6.10 6.34
C MET A 191 -5.50 6.46 6.78
N SER A 192 -4.91 5.61 7.61
CA SER A 192 -3.54 5.77 8.10
C SER A 192 -2.52 5.23 7.07
N THR A 193 -1.29 5.76 7.07
CA THR A 193 -0.22 5.38 6.13
C THR A 193 0.11 3.89 6.14
N TYR A 194 0.06 3.23 7.30
CA TYR A 194 0.38 1.81 7.44
C TYR A 194 -0.60 0.88 6.71
N LEU A 195 -1.80 1.36 6.35
CA LEU A 195 -2.80 0.60 5.59
C LEU A 195 -2.65 0.75 4.07
N VAL A 196 -1.81 1.68 3.59
CA VAL A 196 -1.50 1.77 2.16
C VAL A 196 -0.87 0.46 1.72
N ALA A 197 -1.35 -0.09 0.61
CA ALA A 197 -0.77 -1.29 0.02
C ALA A 197 -0.75 -1.24 -1.49
N PHE A 198 0.29 -1.85 -2.05
CA PHE A 198 0.39 -2.13 -3.46
C PHE A 198 1.25 -3.36 -3.72
N ALA A 199 0.92 -4.08 -4.80
CA ALA A 199 1.65 -5.25 -5.25
C ALA A 199 1.78 -5.25 -6.77
N VAL A 200 2.90 -5.75 -7.28
CA VAL A 200 3.16 -5.93 -8.71
C VAL A 200 3.75 -7.31 -8.94
N GLY A 201 3.20 -8.06 -9.88
CA GLY A 201 3.67 -9.40 -10.20
C GLY A 201 2.76 -10.11 -11.19
N ASP A 202 3.16 -11.32 -11.56
CA ASP A 202 2.36 -12.23 -12.39
C ASP A 202 1.40 -12.97 -11.45
N PHE A 203 0.14 -12.53 -11.40
CA PHE A 203 -0.89 -13.06 -10.50
C PHE A 203 -2.06 -13.63 -11.29
N GLU A 204 -2.58 -14.76 -10.84
CA GLU A 204 -3.89 -15.27 -11.22
C GLU A 204 -4.89 -14.98 -10.09
N TYR A 205 -6.17 -14.87 -10.41
CA TYR A 205 -7.20 -14.71 -9.38
C TYR A 205 -8.49 -15.45 -9.70
N ILE A 206 -9.24 -15.73 -8.64
CA ILE A 206 -10.64 -16.14 -8.67
C ILE A 206 -11.47 -15.09 -7.95
N GLU A 207 -12.70 -14.89 -8.39
CA GLU A 207 -13.57 -13.85 -7.84
C GLU A 207 -14.99 -14.34 -7.56
N THR A 208 -15.65 -13.64 -6.63
CA THR A 208 -17.06 -13.76 -6.32
C THR A 208 -17.58 -12.41 -5.83
N THR A 209 -18.85 -12.32 -5.44
CA THR A 209 -19.45 -11.08 -4.96
C THR A 209 -20.37 -11.38 -3.79
N THR A 210 -20.40 -10.48 -2.80
CA THR A 210 -21.42 -10.54 -1.74
C THR A 210 -22.83 -10.44 -2.34
N THR A 211 -23.79 -11.05 -1.67
CA THR A 211 -25.17 -11.19 -2.18
C THR A 211 -26.21 -10.57 -1.27
N LYS A 212 -25.88 -10.32 0.01
CA LYS A 212 -26.79 -9.78 1.01
C LYS A 212 -26.53 -8.32 1.38
N LEU A 213 -25.45 -7.73 0.89
CA LEU A 213 -25.14 -6.31 1.12
C LEU A 213 -25.93 -5.43 0.15
N GLU A 214 -26.38 -4.26 0.60
CA GLU A 214 -27.06 -3.27 -0.25
C GLU A 214 -26.20 -2.86 -1.45
N LYS A 215 -24.89 -2.69 -1.20
CA LYS A 215 -23.86 -2.52 -2.23
C LYS A 215 -23.03 -3.80 -2.30
N PRO A 216 -23.10 -4.56 -3.40
CA PRO A 216 -22.29 -5.75 -3.57
C PRO A 216 -20.80 -5.41 -3.53
N VAL A 217 -20.02 -6.23 -2.82
CA VAL A 217 -18.57 -6.10 -2.70
C VAL A 217 -17.96 -7.22 -3.52
N VAL A 218 -17.07 -6.87 -4.46
CA VAL A 218 -16.33 -7.85 -5.24
C VAL A 218 -15.20 -8.41 -4.37
N CYS A 219 -15.16 -9.73 -4.21
CA CYS A 219 -14.13 -10.41 -3.44
C CYS A 219 -13.23 -11.18 -4.38
N ARG A 220 -11.91 -11.02 -4.24
CA ARG A 220 -10.93 -11.76 -5.06
C ARG A 220 -9.86 -12.41 -4.22
N VAL A 221 -9.36 -13.55 -4.68
CA VAL A 221 -8.18 -14.20 -4.11
C VAL A 221 -7.12 -14.30 -5.20
N TYR A 222 -6.05 -13.52 -5.06
CA TYR A 222 -4.88 -13.48 -5.91
C TYR A 222 -3.81 -14.45 -5.42
N THR A 223 -3.23 -15.20 -6.35
CA THR A 223 -2.16 -16.16 -6.08
C THR A 223 -1.09 -16.10 -7.16
N LEU A 224 0.04 -16.75 -6.90
CA LEU A 224 0.99 -17.10 -7.96
C LEU A 224 0.33 -18.05 -8.98
N PRO A 225 0.80 -18.07 -10.25
CA PRO A 225 0.19 -18.88 -11.30
C PRO A 225 0.17 -20.38 -10.96
N GLY A 226 -0.97 -21.03 -11.18
CA GLY A 226 -1.18 -22.45 -10.89
C GLY A 226 -1.58 -22.80 -9.45
N LEU A 227 -1.71 -21.81 -8.56
CA LEU A 227 -2.18 -22.01 -7.19
C LEU A 227 -3.62 -21.53 -6.96
N VAL A 228 -4.28 -20.98 -7.97
CA VAL A 228 -5.56 -20.24 -7.81
C VAL A 228 -6.67 -21.08 -7.19
N GLU A 229 -6.76 -22.37 -7.51
CA GLU A 229 -7.77 -23.26 -6.93
C GLU A 229 -7.57 -23.51 -5.43
N GLN A 230 -6.34 -23.35 -4.91
CA GLN A 230 -6.11 -23.43 -3.46
C GLN A 230 -6.69 -22.21 -2.73
N GLY A 231 -6.96 -21.10 -3.43
CA GLY A 231 -7.66 -19.94 -2.89
C GLY A 231 -9.18 -20.11 -2.79
N ARG A 232 -9.75 -21.20 -3.35
CA ARG A 232 -11.20 -21.39 -3.47
C ARG A 232 -11.91 -21.35 -2.13
N PHE A 233 -11.36 -22.02 -1.12
CA PHE A 233 -11.96 -22.05 0.21
C PHE A 233 -12.01 -20.65 0.84
N ALA A 234 -10.93 -19.87 0.75
CA ALA A 234 -10.90 -18.49 1.23
C ALA A 234 -11.95 -17.62 0.51
N LEU A 235 -12.03 -17.73 -0.83
CA LEU A 235 -13.02 -17.01 -1.63
C LEU A 235 -14.47 -17.33 -1.21
N GLU A 236 -14.77 -18.59 -0.88
CA GLU A 236 -16.12 -19.03 -0.49
C GLU A 236 -16.56 -18.54 0.90
N ILE A 237 -15.62 -18.27 1.80
CA ILE A 237 -15.92 -17.79 3.16
C ILE A 237 -15.89 -16.26 3.26
N THR A 238 -15.10 -15.56 2.44
CA THR A 238 -14.97 -14.10 2.49
C THR A 238 -16.32 -13.37 2.43
N PRO A 239 -17.23 -13.62 1.45
CA PRO A 239 -18.52 -12.95 1.42
C PRO A 239 -19.38 -13.21 2.65
N LYS A 240 -19.34 -14.44 3.18
CA LYS A 240 -20.12 -14.84 4.36
C LYS A 240 -19.64 -14.10 5.60
N ILE A 241 -18.32 -13.93 5.74
CA ILE A 241 -17.70 -13.20 6.85
C ILE A 241 -18.02 -11.69 6.74
N LEU A 242 -17.89 -11.10 5.55
CA LEU A 242 -18.25 -9.70 5.32
C LEU A 242 -19.73 -9.42 5.63
N GLU A 243 -20.63 -10.27 5.16
CA GLU A 243 -22.06 -10.16 5.43
C GLU A 243 -22.37 -10.33 6.92
N TYR A 244 -21.71 -11.27 7.59
CA TYR A 244 -21.85 -11.48 9.03
C TYR A 244 -21.40 -10.26 9.84
N PHE A 245 -20.23 -9.68 9.54
CA PHE A 245 -19.76 -8.49 10.25
C PHE A 245 -20.62 -7.26 9.94
N ALA A 246 -21.09 -7.11 8.69
CA ALA A 246 -22.02 -6.04 8.36
C ALA A 246 -23.33 -6.12 9.17
N GLU A 247 -23.85 -7.33 9.37
CA GLU A 247 -25.03 -7.57 10.21
C GLU A 247 -24.76 -7.26 11.69
N ILE A 248 -23.67 -7.80 12.24
CA ILE A 248 -23.34 -7.68 13.67
C ILE A 248 -22.96 -6.25 14.06
N PHE A 249 -22.19 -5.55 13.22
CA PHE A 249 -21.76 -4.18 13.50
C PHE A 249 -22.79 -3.14 13.06
N GLY A 250 -23.77 -3.51 12.23
CA GLY A 250 -24.73 -2.58 11.64
C GLY A 250 -24.10 -1.58 10.67
N ILE A 251 -22.88 -1.86 10.21
CA ILE A 251 -22.09 -1.02 9.29
C ILE A 251 -21.58 -1.93 8.17
N ALA A 252 -22.01 -1.67 6.94
CA ALA A 252 -21.52 -2.39 5.78
C ALA A 252 -20.06 -2.01 5.46
N TYR A 253 -19.30 -2.98 4.93
CA TYR A 253 -17.95 -2.73 4.44
C TYR A 253 -17.96 -1.61 3.37
N PRO A 254 -17.12 -0.57 3.51
CA PRO A 254 -17.31 0.68 2.76
C PRO A 254 -16.67 0.69 1.37
N LEU A 255 -15.74 -0.24 1.07
CA LEU A 255 -15.06 -0.27 -0.23
C LEU A 255 -15.80 -1.17 -1.22
N PRO A 256 -15.74 -0.88 -2.53
CA PRO A 256 -16.40 -1.68 -3.56
C PRO A 256 -15.78 -3.08 -3.78
N LYS A 257 -14.57 -3.31 -3.25
CA LYS A 257 -13.86 -4.58 -3.37
C LYS A 257 -13.06 -4.93 -2.12
N LEU A 258 -12.80 -6.23 -1.96
CA LEU A 258 -11.85 -6.78 -1.01
C LEU A 258 -11.02 -7.85 -1.70
N ASP A 259 -9.74 -7.57 -1.88
CA ASP A 259 -8.79 -8.51 -2.46
C ASP A 259 -7.96 -9.16 -1.35
N HIS A 260 -7.69 -10.45 -1.50
CA HIS A 260 -6.75 -11.22 -0.68
C HIS A 260 -5.59 -11.64 -1.58
N ILE A 261 -4.34 -11.49 -1.15
CA ILE A 261 -3.17 -11.94 -1.91
C ILE A 261 -2.29 -12.89 -1.09
N ALA A 262 -1.98 -14.06 -1.66
CA ALA A 262 -1.00 -14.98 -1.10
C ALA A 262 0.43 -14.58 -1.51
N VAL A 263 1.27 -14.28 -0.51
CA VAL A 263 2.68 -13.90 -0.66
C VAL A 263 3.57 -15.00 -0.07
N PRO A 264 4.56 -15.52 -0.82
CA PRO A 264 5.47 -16.56 -0.32
C PRO A 264 6.31 -16.09 0.87
N ASP A 265 6.98 -14.95 0.72
CA ASP A 265 7.85 -14.36 1.75
C ASP A 265 7.06 -13.29 2.50
N PHE A 266 6.50 -13.66 3.66
CA PHE A 266 5.70 -12.76 4.50
C PHE A 266 6.02 -13.03 5.97
N ASP A 267 6.57 -12.04 6.68
CA ASP A 267 7.10 -12.25 8.04
C ASP A 267 5.98 -12.55 9.06
N ALA A 268 4.86 -11.85 8.94
CA ALA A 268 3.66 -12.08 9.74
C ALA A 268 2.79 -13.24 9.20
N GLY A 269 1.61 -13.43 9.79
CA GLY A 269 0.61 -14.36 9.27
C GLY A 269 -0.17 -13.76 8.10
N ALA A 270 -0.66 -12.55 8.29
CA ALA A 270 -1.37 -11.72 7.32
C ALA A 270 -1.29 -10.24 7.77
N MET A 271 -1.80 -9.32 6.94
CA MET A 271 -1.89 -7.89 7.23
C MET A 271 -3.15 -7.30 6.58
N GLU A 272 -3.90 -6.56 7.36
CA GLU A 272 -5.26 -6.08 7.07
C GLU A 272 -5.35 -4.88 6.11
N ASN A 273 -4.39 -4.68 5.21
CA ASN A 273 -4.35 -3.47 4.38
C ASN A 273 -5.70 -3.24 3.69
N TRP A 274 -6.27 -2.04 3.85
CA TRP A 274 -7.68 -1.81 3.56
C TRP A 274 -8.00 -2.08 2.09
N GLY A 275 -8.80 -3.11 1.81
CA GLY A 275 -9.15 -3.54 0.45
C GLY A 275 -8.13 -4.42 -0.27
N LEU A 276 -6.91 -4.62 0.24
CA LEU A 276 -5.90 -5.53 -0.33
C LEU A 276 -5.16 -6.26 0.81
N ILE A 277 -5.81 -7.24 1.43
CA ILE A 277 -5.25 -7.97 2.56
C ILE A 277 -4.15 -8.91 2.05
N THR A 278 -2.96 -8.84 2.65
CA THR A 278 -1.82 -9.70 2.31
C THR A 278 -1.71 -10.86 3.29
N TYR A 279 -1.33 -12.04 2.80
CA TYR A 279 -1.25 -13.26 3.59
C TYR A 279 0.04 -14.01 3.29
N ARG A 280 0.63 -14.67 4.30
CA ARG A 280 1.52 -15.79 4.02
C ARG A 280 0.74 -16.88 3.30
N THR A 281 1.33 -17.54 2.30
CA THR A 281 0.66 -18.58 1.49
C THR A 281 -0.14 -19.60 2.32
N VAL A 282 0.44 -20.12 3.41
CA VAL A 282 -0.20 -21.13 4.27
C VAL A 282 -1.39 -20.61 5.10
N ALA A 283 -1.56 -19.29 5.19
CA ALA A 283 -2.63 -18.64 5.92
C ALA A 283 -3.85 -18.31 5.03
N LEU A 284 -3.72 -18.47 3.70
CA LEU A 284 -4.79 -18.20 2.74
C LEU A 284 -5.12 -19.39 1.85
N LEU A 285 -4.10 -20.16 1.43
CA LEU A 285 -4.28 -21.26 0.49
C LEU A 285 -4.57 -22.58 1.21
N PHE A 286 -5.54 -23.32 0.66
CA PHE A 286 -5.99 -24.61 1.15
C PHE A 286 -6.18 -25.60 -0.01
N ASP A 287 -5.46 -26.70 0.01
CA ASP A 287 -5.62 -27.80 -0.96
C ASP A 287 -6.45 -28.94 -0.33
N GLU A 288 -7.64 -29.20 -0.86
CA GLU A 288 -8.54 -30.25 -0.36
C GLU A 288 -7.93 -31.65 -0.31
N LYS A 289 -6.93 -31.94 -1.16
CA LYS A 289 -6.33 -33.27 -1.26
C LYS A 289 -5.23 -33.50 -0.23
N THR A 290 -4.54 -32.44 0.18
CA THR A 290 -3.28 -32.55 0.93
C THR A 290 -3.30 -31.80 2.26
N SER A 291 -4.17 -30.80 2.42
CA SER A 291 -4.24 -29.97 3.62
C SER A 291 -5.08 -30.63 4.72
N SER A 292 -4.69 -30.39 5.97
CA SER A 292 -5.40 -30.96 7.14
C SER A 292 -6.66 -30.17 7.50
N ALA A 293 -7.56 -30.76 8.29
CA ALA A 293 -8.70 -30.03 8.85
C ALA A 293 -8.27 -28.84 9.73
N ALA A 294 -7.16 -29.00 10.48
CA ALA A 294 -6.59 -27.90 11.27
C ALA A 294 -6.08 -26.75 10.38
N SER A 295 -5.51 -27.05 9.21
CA SER A 295 -5.13 -26.04 8.21
C SER A 295 -6.36 -25.29 7.69
N LYS A 296 -7.48 -26.00 7.45
CA LYS A 296 -8.74 -25.38 7.02
C LYS A 296 -9.29 -24.41 8.07
N GLU A 297 -9.27 -24.82 9.35
CA GLU A 297 -9.68 -23.97 10.48
C GLU A 297 -8.77 -22.75 10.61
N GLN A 298 -7.45 -22.92 10.48
CA GLN A 298 -6.50 -21.83 10.55
C GLN A 298 -6.73 -20.80 9.44
N VAL A 299 -6.92 -21.24 8.18
CA VAL A 299 -7.25 -20.34 7.06
C VAL A 299 -8.53 -19.58 7.34
N ALA A 300 -9.58 -20.27 7.81
CA ALA A 300 -10.84 -19.61 8.16
C ALA A 300 -10.68 -18.57 9.28
N SER A 301 -9.92 -18.91 10.32
CA SER A 301 -9.65 -18.01 11.45
C SER A 301 -8.83 -16.80 11.02
N THR A 302 -7.78 -16.97 10.21
CA THR A 302 -6.96 -15.84 9.75
C THR A 302 -7.77 -14.94 8.81
N VAL A 303 -8.47 -15.49 7.82
CA VAL A 303 -9.33 -14.68 6.93
C VAL A 303 -10.38 -13.91 7.74
N ALA A 304 -11.00 -14.52 8.75
CA ALA A 304 -11.94 -13.83 9.63
C ALA A 304 -11.27 -12.74 10.47
N HIS A 305 -10.04 -12.95 10.96
CA HIS A 305 -9.26 -11.97 11.72
C HIS A 305 -8.99 -10.72 10.86
N GLU A 306 -8.47 -10.90 9.65
CA GLU A 306 -8.12 -9.77 8.79
C GLU A 306 -9.35 -8.99 8.32
N ILE A 307 -10.48 -9.69 8.07
CA ILE A 307 -11.75 -9.03 7.72
C ILE A 307 -12.32 -8.27 8.93
N ALA A 308 -12.09 -8.73 10.17
CA ALA A 308 -12.55 -8.04 11.37
C ALA A 308 -11.84 -6.70 11.63
N HIS A 309 -10.63 -6.51 11.08
CA HIS A 309 -9.90 -5.25 11.15
C HIS A 309 -10.42 -4.17 10.18
N GLN A 310 -11.26 -4.54 9.21
CA GLN A 310 -11.80 -3.63 8.18
C GLN A 310 -12.94 -2.74 8.73
#